data_AF-A0A2M7DE42-F1
#
_entry.id   AF-A0A2M7DE42-F1
#
_cell.length_a   1.000
_cell.length_b   1.000
_cell.length_c   1.000
_cell.angle_alpha   90.00
_cell.angle_beta   90.00
_cell.angle_gamma   90.00
#
_symmetry.space_group_name_H-M   'P 1'
#
loop_
_entity.id
_entity.type
_entity.pdbx_description
1 polymer ?
#
loop_
_entity_poly.entity_id
_entity_poly.type
_entity_poly.pdbx_seq_one_letter_code
_entity_poly.pdbx_strand_id
1 'polypeptide(L)'
;VEVAKGIGLDSRIGHKFLQAGVGFGGSCLLGSSEVLVQNKQGMVSSVRLEALFDLLKKQELKVLSFDRNKKNTSFNKIIRASKRAYKGEFVSVITKMNKAITTTSDHPFIVFEKNGLKVKLAQNLTISDRLVCFLGFPPSLKKHSINIIDHLSRSDFDYKKVKVRPLQKKLSDVGVEISKAFKAARRIDILRANCMNLEEFLKIEKSIANKIERKDLVLFTSKGSTTSCPAIINFDADFCRFLGYYVSEGNIHYENCLRGTRTRIQIHFNIRENEYFNDVKNILDGLNIKFRISEQPKNSTRTFVVSSRILAFLIDKLLNCGKDSYSADVPDEIFSLNDNLRKEFLKGVFRGDGHIAFPKNTNSVVYDFGSISYPLVQKMILLFHSLGIVPSYKRSRSEKSSDFAHFFRISTKKQIEQLRDFKDSFTQKKVDEQLKNCKDIKPCGFEKGNGQFCIVNIKAISKKTEERDVYSLEVDKINTFIADYGLIVHNCFPKDVAGLIHTALVNNYQPRI
;
A
#
# COMPACT_ATOMS: atom_id res chain seq x y z
N VAL A 1 26.37 -24.60 21.36
CA VAL A 1 25.61 -25.02 22.56
C VAL A 1 26.54 -25.21 23.77
N GLU A 2 27.70 -25.84 23.62
CA GLU A 2 28.65 -26.07 24.73
C GLU A 2 29.28 -24.78 25.30
N VAL A 3 29.62 -23.79 24.48
CA VAL A 3 30.16 -22.50 24.95
C VAL A 3 29.15 -21.71 25.79
N ALA A 4 27.89 -21.66 25.36
CA ALA A 4 26.82 -21.04 26.15
C ALA A 4 26.52 -21.83 27.45
N LYS A 5 26.69 -23.16 27.43
CA LYS A 5 26.58 -23.99 28.64
C LYS A 5 27.73 -23.67 29.61
N GLY A 6 28.95 -23.48 29.10
CA GLY A 6 30.13 -23.07 29.89
C GLY A 6 30.01 -21.67 30.47
N ILE A 7 29.59 -20.67 29.68
CA ILE A 7 29.41 -19.29 30.16
C ILE A 7 28.26 -19.20 31.18
N GLY A 8 27.20 -20.00 31.02
CA GLY A 8 26.04 -20.00 31.92
C GLY A 8 26.31 -20.65 33.28
N LEU A 9 27.46 -21.30 33.45
CA LEU A 9 27.96 -21.85 34.70
C LEU A 9 28.83 -20.83 35.48
N ASP A 10 29.23 -19.71 34.87
CA ASP A 10 29.93 -18.63 35.58
C ASP A 10 28.93 -17.92 36.51
N SER A 11 29.20 -17.93 37.81
CA SER A 11 28.32 -17.36 38.83
C SER A 11 28.11 -15.84 38.70
N ARG A 12 28.97 -15.15 37.93
CA ARG A 12 28.86 -13.71 37.61
C ARG A 12 28.01 -13.46 36.36
N ILE A 13 27.94 -14.43 35.45
CA ILE A 13 27.17 -14.37 34.20
C ILE A 13 26.13 -15.49 34.24
N GLY A 14 25.05 -15.26 34.98
CA GLY A 14 24.02 -16.28 35.16
C GLY A 14 23.35 -16.70 33.85
N HIS A 15 22.76 -17.89 33.81
CA HIS A 15 22.01 -18.45 32.67
C HIS A 15 21.00 -17.47 32.02
N LYS A 16 20.47 -16.53 32.80
CA LYS A 16 19.60 -15.42 32.36
C LYS A 16 20.27 -14.45 31.38
N PHE A 17 21.58 -14.27 31.40
CA PHE A 17 22.30 -13.39 30.46
C PHE A 17 22.43 -14.02 29.07
N LEU A 18 22.57 -15.34 29.00
CA LEU A 18 22.68 -16.10 27.75
C LEU A 18 21.31 -16.47 27.16
N GLN A 19 20.30 -16.57 28.03
CA GLN A 19 18.88 -16.67 27.71
C GLN A 19 18.18 -15.40 28.22
N ALA A 20 18.56 -14.20 27.72
CA ALA A 20 18.00 -12.93 28.17
C ALA A 20 16.53 -12.69 27.77
N GLY A 21 15.76 -13.76 27.60
CA GLY A 21 14.36 -13.76 27.26
C GLY A 21 14.09 -13.89 25.77
N VAL A 22 12.80 -13.96 25.47
CA VAL A 22 12.28 -14.06 24.11
C VAL A 22 12.54 -12.73 23.37
N GLY A 23 13.18 -12.80 22.20
CA GLY A 23 13.62 -11.62 21.44
C GLY A 23 15.10 -11.27 21.57
N PHE A 24 15.89 -12.03 22.35
CA PHE A 24 17.34 -11.87 22.49
C PHE A 24 18.09 -13.01 21.77
N GLY A 25 18.64 -12.79 20.57
CA GLY A 25 19.15 -13.93 19.80
C GLY A 25 19.60 -13.70 18.35
N GLY A 26 19.14 -12.65 17.67
CA GLY A 26 19.22 -12.60 16.21
C GLY A 26 17.96 -13.14 15.51
N SER A 27 16.83 -13.11 16.20
CA SER A 27 15.45 -13.34 15.77
C SER A 27 14.97 -12.46 14.60
N CYS A 28 15.35 -12.74 13.36
CA CYS A 28 15.17 -11.80 12.25
C CYS A 28 14.17 -12.27 11.18
N LEU A 29 13.74 -11.33 10.33
CA LEU A 29 12.90 -11.54 9.16
C LEU A 29 13.73 -11.41 7.88
N LEU A 30 13.13 -11.79 6.74
CA LEU A 30 13.74 -11.60 5.43
C LEU A 30 13.67 -10.13 5.00
N GLY A 31 14.64 -9.68 4.20
CA GLY A 31 14.65 -8.30 3.66
C GLY A 31 13.43 -7.99 2.79
N SER A 32 12.85 -9.03 2.17
CA SER A 32 11.63 -8.97 1.37
C SER A 32 10.35 -8.84 2.20
N SER A 33 10.40 -9.02 3.52
CA SER A 33 9.22 -8.87 4.38
C SER A 33 8.72 -7.43 4.37
N GLU A 34 7.42 -7.26 4.27
CA GLU A 34 6.75 -5.96 4.18
C GLU A 34 6.24 -5.50 5.55
N VAL A 35 6.44 -4.22 5.86
CA VAL A 35 5.95 -3.56 7.06
C VAL A 35 5.28 -2.23 6.70
N LEU A 36 4.31 -1.82 7.52
CA LEU A 36 3.65 -0.52 7.38
C LEU A 36 4.35 0.51 8.26
N VAL A 37 4.81 1.61 7.67
CA VAL A 37 5.52 2.69 8.38
C VAL A 37 4.84 4.02 8.20
N GLN A 38 4.97 4.90 9.19
CA GLN A 38 4.43 6.25 9.17
C GLN A 38 5.54 7.29 9.35
N ASN A 39 5.58 8.30 8.48
CA ASN A 39 6.51 9.42 8.60
C ASN A 39 6.00 10.51 9.56
N LYS A 40 6.80 11.56 9.78
CA LYS A 40 6.43 12.68 10.66
C LYS A 40 5.17 13.43 10.22
N GLN A 41 4.91 13.47 8.92
CA GLN A 41 3.72 14.10 8.33
C GLN A 41 2.48 13.21 8.46
N GLY A 42 2.60 12.00 9.00
CA GLY A 42 1.51 11.04 9.18
C GLY A 42 1.17 10.24 7.94
N MET A 43 1.98 10.32 6.88
CA MET A 43 1.87 9.48 5.68
C MET A 43 2.29 8.06 6.03
N VAL A 44 1.45 7.09 5.70
CA VAL A 44 1.64 5.66 5.89
C VAL A 44 2.05 5.04 4.56
N SER A 45 3.13 4.26 4.58
CA SER A 45 3.66 3.56 3.41
C SER A 45 3.88 2.08 3.72
N SER A 46 3.68 1.22 2.72
CA SER A 46 4.10 -0.18 2.79
C SER A 46 5.50 -0.33 2.23
N VAL A 47 6.45 -0.79 3.05
CA VAL A 47 7.87 -0.87 2.67
C VAL A 47 8.45 -2.22 3.01
N ARG A 48 9.33 -2.71 2.15
CA ARG A 48 10.17 -3.87 2.47
C ARG A 48 11.21 -3.50 3.52
N LEU A 49 11.56 -4.45 4.38
CA LEU A 49 12.58 -4.25 5.41
C LEU A 49 13.93 -3.83 4.82
N GLU A 50 14.33 -4.36 3.67
CA GLU A 50 15.58 -3.95 3.01
C GLU A 50 15.60 -2.47 2.62
N ALA A 51 14.50 -1.96 2.06
CA ALA A 51 14.37 -0.56 1.66
C ALA A 51 14.17 0.39 2.85
N LEU A 52 13.53 -0.10 3.93
CA LEU A 52 13.31 0.67 5.15
C LEU A 52 14.63 1.19 5.76
N PHE A 53 15.73 0.45 5.62
CA PHE A 53 17.03 0.84 6.19
C PHE A 53 17.56 2.12 5.56
N ASP A 54 17.39 2.29 4.26
CA ASP A 54 17.81 3.52 3.58
C ASP A 54 16.87 4.69 3.88
N LEU A 55 15.59 4.41 4.15
CA LEU A 55 14.64 5.43 4.60
C LEU A 55 14.96 5.92 6.01
N LEU A 56 15.31 5.01 6.93
CA LEU A 56 15.65 5.35 8.32
C LEU A 56 16.91 6.23 8.43
N LYS A 57 17.83 6.17 7.47
CA LYS A 57 18.98 7.09 7.39
C LYS A 57 18.57 8.53 7.06
N LYS A 58 17.44 8.71 6.36
CA LYS A 58 16.99 10.00 5.81
C LYS A 58 15.93 10.67 6.66
N GLN A 59 15.13 9.89 7.39
CA GLN A 59 14.00 10.39 8.17
C GLN A 59 13.66 9.47 9.35
N GLU A 60 13.08 10.05 10.40
CA GLU A 60 12.49 9.26 11.47
C GLU A 60 11.15 8.67 11.02
N LEU A 61 10.97 7.37 11.28
CA LEU A 61 9.77 6.62 10.95
C LEU A 61 9.22 5.91 12.19
N LYS A 62 7.90 5.71 12.17
CA LYS A 62 7.18 4.85 13.10
C LYS A 62 6.73 3.60 12.36
N VAL A 63 6.66 2.44 13.01
CA VAL A 63 6.11 1.21 12.42
C VAL A 63 4.74 0.92 13.02
N LEU A 64 3.84 0.31 12.25
CA LEU A 64 2.57 -0.17 12.77
C LEU A 64 2.81 -1.35 13.72
N SER A 65 2.36 -1.16 14.95
CA SER A 65 2.59 -2.04 16.08
C SER A 65 1.30 -2.43 16.76
N PHE A 66 1.36 -3.46 17.61
CA PHE A 66 0.21 -3.99 18.32
C PHE A 66 0.47 -4.10 19.82
N ASP A 67 -0.24 -3.30 20.62
CA ASP A 67 -0.18 -3.37 22.07
C ASP A 67 -0.91 -4.63 22.54
N ARG A 68 -0.16 -5.59 23.10
CA ARG A 68 -0.71 -6.86 23.59
C ARG A 68 -1.65 -6.71 24.77
N ASN A 69 -1.47 -5.67 25.59
CA ASN A 69 -2.27 -5.41 26.78
C ASN A 69 -3.57 -4.71 26.40
N LYS A 70 -3.46 -3.61 25.64
CA LYS A 70 -4.62 -2.82 25.17
C LYS A 70 -5.35 -3.46 23.98
N LYS A 71 -4.73 -4.43 23.32
CA LYS A 71 -5.23 -5.16 22.15
C LYS A 71 -5.60 -4.24 20.99
N ASN A 72 -4.82 -3.18 20.78
CA ASN A 72 -5.04 -2.19 19.73
C ASN A 72 -3.76 -1.96 18.91
N THR A 73 -3.92 -1.37 17.72
CA THR A 73 -2.83 -1.01 16.83
C THR A 73 -2.47 0.46 16.99
N SER A 74 -1.18 0.78 16.87
CA SER A 74 -0.66 2.14 16.91
C SER A 74 0.65 2.25 16.13
N PHE A 75 0.98 3.45 15.67
CA PHE A 75 2.30 3.71 15.08
C PHE A 75 3.30 4.08 16.17
N ASN A 76 4.34 3.27 16.35
CA ASN A 76 5.35 3.43 17.40
C ASN A 76 6.74 3.68 16.80
N LYS A 77 7.57 4.48 17.50
CA LYS A 77 8.90 4.86 17.01
C LYS A 77 9.78 3.62 16.84
N ILE A 78 10.47 3.56 15.71
CA ILE A 78 11.55 2.59 15.49
C ILE A 78 12.78 3.14 16.21
N ILE A 79 13.23 2.45 17.26
CA ILE A 79 14.41 2.81 18.05
C ILE A 79 15.68 2.40 17.31
N ARG A 80 15.69 1.17 16.81
CA ARG A 80 16.84 0.57 16.15
C ARG A 80 16.38 -0.34 15.02
N ALA A 81 17.17 -0.39 13.96
CA ALA A 81 17.05 -1.36 12.89
C ALA A 81 18.41 -2.03 12.71
N SER A 82 18.43 -3.33 12.49
CA SER A 82 19.69 -4.09 12.34
C SER A 82 19.62 -5.10 11.21
N LYS A 83 20.72 -5.19 10.46
CA LYS A 83 20.94 -6.11 9.35
C LYS A 83 22.15 -6.96 9.67
N ARG A 84 22.09 -8.27 9.41
CA ARG A 84 23.24 -9.17 9.52
C ARG A 84 23.15 -10.29 8.50
N ALA A 85 24.30 -10.81 8.08
CA ALA A 85 24.36 -12.10 7.42
C ALA A 85 23.97 -13.20 8.43
N TYR A 86 23.13 -14.14 8.01
CA TYR A 86 22.72 -15.27 8.83
C TYR A 86 22.76 -16.55 8.00
N LYS A 87 23.48 -17.52 8.54
CA LYS A 87 23.52 -18.90 8.06
C LYS A 87 22.90 -19.79 9.12
N GLY A 88 21.78 -20.41 8.80
CA GLY A 88 21.07 -21.24 9.77
C GLY A 88 19.67 -21.63 9.32
N GLU A 89 18.91 -22.20 10.25
CA GLU A 89 17.54 -22.65 10.00
C GLU A 89 16.58 -21.45 9.90
N PHE A 90 15.80 -21.45 8.82
CA PHE A 90 14.62 -20.61 8.62
C PHE A 90 13.36 -21.44 8.79
N VAL A 91 12.34 -20.83 9.39
CA VAL A 91 11.02 -21.41 9.60
C VAL A 91 10.03 -20.60 8.77
N SER A 92 9.37 -21.26 7.81
CA SER A 92 8.26 -20.70 7.06
C SER A 92 6.95 -21.23 7.62
N VAL A 93 6.05 -20.34 8.01
CA VAL A 93 4.74 -20.67 8.54
C VAL A 93 3.67 -20.25 7.55
N ILE A 94 2.75 -21.17 7.22
CA ILE A 94 1.60 -20.92 6.36
C ILE A 94 0.34 -21.16 7.18
N THR A 95 -0.58 -20.19 7.20
CA THR A 95 -1.86 -20.28 7.94
C THR A 95 -2.96 -20.93 7.10
N LYS A 96 -4.09 -21.29 7.72
CA LYS A 96 -5.30 -21.76 7.00
C LYS A 96 -5.89 -20.70 6.06
N MET A 97 -5.59 -19.42 6.28
CA MET A 97 -5.91 -18.32 5.36
C MET A 97 -4.86 -18.14 4.25
N ASN A 98 -3.89 -19.07 4.16
CA ASN A 98 -2.69 -19.04 3.31
C ASN A 98 -1.83 -17.77 3.45
N LYS A 99 -1.97 -17.04 4.56
CA LYS A 99 -0.99 -16.01 4.95
C LYS A 99 0.31 -16.72 5.30
N ALA A 100 1.43 -16.17 4.85
CA ALA A 100 2.73 -16.80 5.01
C ALA A 100 3.79 -15.80 5.48
N ILE A 101 4.70 -16.27 6.31
CA ILE A 101 5.85 -15.50 6.78
C ILE A 101 7.03 -16.44 6.98
N THR A 102 8.24 -15.97 6.71
CA THR A 102 9.47 -16.73 6.91
C THR A 102 10.41 -15.95 7.80
N THR A 103 10.92 -16.61 8.84
CA THR A 103 11.78 -15.99 9.85
C THR A 103 12.94 -16.92 10.19
N THR A 104 13.91 -16.43 10.95
CA THR A 104 14.87 -17.31 11.63
C THR A 104 14.16 -18.22 12.64
N SER A 105 14.77 -19.36 12.97
CA SER A 105 14.22 -20.37 13.89
C SER A 105 13.97 -19.85 15.31
N ASP A 106 14.76 -18.88 15.75
CA ASP A 106 14.65 -18.21 17.04
C ASP A 106 13.72 -16.97 17.00
N HIS A 107 13.02 -16.71 15.91
CA HIS A 107 12.15 -15.53 15.83
C HIS A 107 10.89 -15.68 16.71
N PRO A 108 10.55 -14.68 17.55
CA PRO A 108 9.40 -14.73 18.43
C PRO A 108 8.09 -14.35 17.74
N PHE A 109 7.12 -15.27 17.80
CA PHE A 109 5.75 -15.08 17.35
C PHE A 109 4.83 -14.79 18.53
N ILE A 110 3.78 -14.01 18.28
CA ILE A 110 2.65 -13.89 19.19
C ILE A 110 1.63 -14.99 18.86
N VAL A 111 1.37 -15.84 19.85
CA VAL A 111 0.39 -16.93 19.76
C VAL A 111 -0.80 -16.66 20.67
N PHE A 112 -2.00 -17.03 20.22
CA PHE A 112 -3.23 -16.93 21.00
C PHE A 112 -3.53 -18.26 21.70
N GLU A 113 -3.50 -18.24 23.02
CA GLU A 113 -3.84 -19.38 23.89
C GLU A 113 -5.09 -19.06 24.74
N LYS A 114 -5.60 -20.06 25.47
CA LYS A 114 -6.76 -19.91 26.38
C LYS A 114 -6.58 -18.74 27.37
N ASN A 115 -5.35 -18.52 27.83
CA ASN A 115 -5.02 -17.50 28.84
C ASN A 115 -4.54 -16.17 28.22
N GLY A 116 -4.73 -15.97 26.91
CA GLY A 116 -4.39 -14.73 26.22
C GLY A 116 -3.21 -14.86 25.24
N LEU A 117 -2.53 -13.74 25.00
CA LEU A 117 -1.46 -13.62 24.00
C LEU A 117 -0.10 -13.95 24.62
N LYS A 118 0.52 -15.05 24.18
CA LYS A 118 1.86 -15.48 24.62
C LYS A 118 2.87 -15.35 23.50
N VAL A 119 4.15 -15.41 23.87
CA VAL A 119 5.25 -15.39 22.92
C VAL A 119 5.84 -16.79 22.78
N LYS A 120 6.03 -17.25 21.55
CA LYS A 120 6.60 -18.57 21.24
C LYS A 120 7.62 -18.43 20.12
N LEU A 121 8.75 -19.13 20.21
CA LEU A 121 9.77 -19.10 19.17
C LEU A 121 9.31 -19.88 17.93
N ALA A 122 9.75 -19.46 16.75
CA ALA A 122 9.37 -20.05 15.47
C ALA A 122 9.65 -21.57 15.43
N GLN A 123 10.81 -22.00 15.91
CA GLN A 123 11.20 -23.42 15.97
C GLN A 123 10.31 -24.27 16.86
N ASN A 124 9.62 -23.66 17.83
CA ASN A 124 8.74 -24.35 18.77
C ASN A 124 7.27 -24.31 18.31
N LEU A 125 6.97 -23.64 17.19
CA LEU A 125 5.62 -23.60 16.66
C LEU A 125 5.18 -24.98 16.20
N THR A 126 3.91 -25.28 16.45
CA THR A 126 3.22 -26.49 16.03
C THR A 126 1.97 -26.12 15.24
N ILE A 127 1.42 -27.06 14.47
CA ILE A 127 0.17 -26.84 13.71
C ILE A 127 -1.05 -26.57 14.61
N SER A 128 -0.96 -26.89 15.90
CA SER A 128 -1.97 -26.59 16.91
C SER A 128 -1.92 -25.14 17.42
N ASP A 129 -0.81 -24.44 17.21
CA ASP A 129 -0.69 -23.04 17.60
C ASP A 129 -1.53 -22.14 16.69
N ARG A 130 -1.95 -21.01 17.26
CA ARG A 130 -2.84 -20.04 16.63
C ARG A 130 -2.12 -18.71 16.58
N LEU A 131 -1.80 -18.23 15.38
CA LEU A 131 -1.15 -16.93 15.20
C LEU A 131 -2.18 -15.81 15.20
N VAL A 132 -1.69 -14.58 15.37
CA VAL A 132 -2.53 -13.38 15.32
C VAL A 132 -2.14 -12.47 14.16
N CYS A 133 -3.15 -11.90 13.50
CA CYS A 133 -2.99 -10.86 12.50
C CYS A 133 -3.67 -9.59 12.99
N PHE A 134 -3.18 -8.41 12.60
CA PHE A 134 -3.88 -7.17 12.90
C PHE A 134 -5.22 -7.11 12.16
N LEU A 135 -6.21 -6.49 12.79
CA LEU A 135 -7.53 -6.30 12.23
C LEU A 135 -8.09 -4.97 12.73
N GLY A 136 -7.84 -3.90 11.97
CA GLY A 136 -8.17 -2.53 12.33
C GLY A 136 -6.94 -1.65 12.34
N PHE A 137 -7.08 -0.46 11.76
CA PHE A 137 -6.05 0.59 11.80
C PHE A 137 -6.27 1.53 12.99
N PRO A 138 -5.22 2.23 13.43
CA PRO A 138 -5.40 3.39 14.30
C PRO A 138 -6.23 4.46 13.55
N PRO A 139 -7.12 5.19 14.24
CA PRO A 139 -7.95 6.22 13.60
C PRO A 139 -7.10 7.26 12.86
N SER A 140 -7.45 7.55 11.60
CA SER A 140 -6.88 8.66 10.82
C SER A 140 -7.96 9.69 10.51
N LEU A 141 -7.69 10.95 10.84
CA LEU A 141 -8.59 12.09 10.58
C LEU A 141 -8.11 12.97 9.41
N LYS A 142 -7.06 12.57 8.69
CA LYS A 142 -6.42 13.46 7.73
C LYS A 142 -7.15 13.46 6.39
N LYS A 143 -7.64 14.63 5.99
CA LYS A 143 -7.85 14.96 4.59
C LYS A 143 -6.48 15.10 3.92
N HIS A 144 -6.29 14.43 2.80
CA HIS A 144 -5.03 14.46 2.06
C HIS A 144 -5.24 15.09 0.68
N SER A 145 -4.24 15.83 0.23
CA SER A 145 -4.24 16.48 -1.09
C SER A 145 -2.82 16.53 -1.61
N ILE A 146 -2.66 16.41 -2.93
CA ILE A 146 -1.37 16.52 -3.61
C ILE A 146 -1.31 17.82 -4.39
N ASN A 147 -0.24 18.58 -4.16
CA ASN A 147 0.09 19.78 -4.93
C ASN A 147 1.06 19.41 -6.06
N ILE A 148 0.52 19.19 -7.26
CA ILE A 148 1.31 18.70 -8.40
C ILE A 148 2.43 19.68 -8.77
N ILE A 149 2.23 20.99 -8.56
CA ILE A 149 3.24 22.02 -8.85
C ILE A 149 4.53 21.78 -8.04
N ASP A 150 4.42 21.47 -6.75
CA ASP A 150 5.59 21.23 -5.89
C ASP A 150 6.42 20.06 -6.41
N HIS A 151 5.74 19.00 -6.86
CA HIS A 151 6.40 17.80 -7.36
C HIS A 151 7.01 17.99 -8.75
N LEU A 152 6.32 18.68 -9.66
CA LEU A 152 6.86 18.97 -10.99
C LEU A 152 8.17 19.75 -10.90
N SER A 153 8.23 20.76 -10.04
CA SER A 153 9.41 21.62 -9.87
C SER A 153 10.64 20.90 -9.29
N ARG A 154 10.45 19.74 -8.65
CA ARG A 154 11.50 18.94 -7.99
C ARG A 154 11.82 17.64 -8.72
N SER A 155 11.27 17.45 -9.91
CA SER A 155 11.40 16.23 -10.71
C SER A 155 12.11 16.50 -12.02
N ASP A 156 12.51 15.44 -12.72
CA ASP A 156 13.06 15.53 -14.08
C ASP A 156 12.00 15.90 -15.14
N PHE A 157 10.75 16.16 -14.73
CA PHE A 157 9.73 16.65 -15.62
C PHE A 157 10.10 18.05 -16.10
N ASP A 158 10.12 18.25 -17.43
CA ASP A 158 10.37 19.55 -18.05
C ASP A 158 9.21 20.52 -17.76
N TYR A 159 9.22 21.09 -16.56
CA TYR A 159 8.16 21.96 -16.05
C TYR A 159 8.10 23.30 -16.79
N LYS A 160 9.15 23.66 -17.55
CA LYS A 160 9.15 24.85 -18.42
C LYS A 160 8.16 24.72 -19.58
N LYS A 161 7.87 23.48 -19.99
CA LYS A 161 6.82 23.18 -20.99
C LYS A 161 5.42 23.10 -20.37
N VAL A 162 5.30 23.12 -19.05
CA VAL A 162 4.01 23.15 -18.37
C VAL A 162 3.48 24.57 -18.38
N LYS A 163 2.22 24.71 -18.75
CA LYS A 163 1.46 25.95 -18.67
C LYS A 163 0.45 25.86 -17.54
N VAL A 164 0.17 27.02 -16.97
CA VAL A 164 -0.84 27.19 -15.93
C VAL A 164 -1.86 28.22 -16.37
N ARG A 165 -3.10 28.01 -15.94
CA ARG A 165 -4.15 29.02 -15.99
C ARG A 165 -5.12 28.86 -14.83
N PRO A 166 -5.71 29.95 -14.33
CA PRO A 166 -6.87 29.87 -13.46
C PRO A 166 -8.05 29.22 -14.19
N LEU A 167 -8.82 28.38 -13.48
CA LEU A 167 -9.98 27.70 -14.04
C LEU A 167 -11.17 28.65 -14.18
N GLN A 168 -11.45 29.45 -13.15
CA GLN A 168 -12.63 30.33 -13.06
C GLN A 168 -12.26 31.82 -13.06
N LYS A 169 -11.03 32.18 -12.71
CA LYS A 169 -10.52 33.56 -12.63
C LYS A 169 -9.83 33.97 -13.93
N LYS A 170 -9.46 35.24 -14.08
CA LYS A 170 -8.65 35.72 -15.21
C LYS A 170 -7.32 36.26 -14.74
N LEU A 171 -6.26 36.03 -15.52
CA LEU A 171 -4.95 36.64 -15.25
C LEU A 171 -4.97 38.17 -15.40
N SER A 172 -5.98 38.73 -16.07
CA SER A 172 -6.22 40.18 -16.08
C SER A 172 -6.46 40.76 -14.68
N ASP A 173 -6.98 39.96 -13.74
CA ASP A 173 -7.29 40.40 -12.37
C ASP A 173 -6.00 40.72 -11.57
N VAL A 174 -4.87 40.20 -12.05
CA VAL A 174 -3.50 40.41 -11.55
C VAL A 174 -2.62 41.09 -12.60
N GLY A 175 -3.23 41.88 -13.49
CA GLY A 175 -2.53 42.51 -14.62
C GLY A 175 -1.45 43.51 -14.22
N VAL A 176 -1.57 44.14 -13.04
CA VAL A 176 -0.57 45.07 -12.49
C VAL A 176 0.70 44.30 -12.11
N GLU A 177 0.55 43.19 -11.40
CA GLU A 177 1.62 42.30 -10.96
C GLU A 177 2.31 41.66 -12.17
N ILE A 178 1.54 41.23 -13.18
CA ILE A 178 2.07 40.74 -14.46
C ILE A 178 2.84 41.86 -15.19
N SER A 179 2.34 43.09 -15.20
CA SER A 179 3.01 44.22 -15.86
C SER A 179 4.35 44.58 -15.21
N LYS A 180 4.47 44.40 -13.88
CA LYS A 180 5.73 44.60 -13.15
C LYS A 180 6.76 43.50 -13.46
N ALA A 181 6.29 42.27 -13.69
CA ALA A 181 7.18 41.11 -13.84
C ALA A 181 7.60 40.81 -15.29
N PHE A 182 6.82 41.20 -16.29
CA PHE A 182 7.04 40.81 -17.69
C PHE A 182 7.06 41.99 -18.67
N LYS A 183 7.90 41.88 -19.69
CA LYS A 183 7.98 42.85 -20.80
C LYS A 183 6.64 42.94 -21.55
N ALA A 184 6.39 44.10 -22.18
CA ALA A 184 5.12 44.43 -22.83
C ALA A 184 4.59 43.34 -23.79
N ALA A 185 5.43 42.82 -24.69
CA ALA A 185 5.06 41.76 -25.62
C ALA A 185 4.58 40.48 -24.89
N ARG A 186 5.35 40.03 -23.88
CA ARG A 186 5.02 38.82 -23.12
C ARG A 186 3.78 39.01 -22.24
N ARG A 187 3.60 40.18 -21.63
CA ARG A 187 2.38 40.54 -20.91
C ARG A 187 1.15 40.41 -21.79
N ILE A 188 1.19 40.98 -23.00
CA ILE A 188 0.05 40.93 -23.94
C ILE A 188 -0.29 39.47 -24.25
N ASP A 189 0.71 38.62 -24.52
CA ASP A 189 0.49 37.19 -24.76
C ASP A 189 -0.16 36.48 -23.57
N ILE A 190 0.33 36.72 -22.35
CA ILE A 190 -0.19 36.10 -21.13
C ILE A 190 -1.66 36.47 -20.91
N LEU A 191 -1.96 37.77 -20.99
CA LEU A 191 -3.30 38.29 -20.75
C LEU A 191 -4.29 37.85 -21.83
N ARG A 192 -3.87 37.88 -23.10
CA ARG A 192 -4.70 37.43 -24.24
C ARG A 192 -4.97 35.93 -24.18
N ALA A 193 -3.96 35.12 -23.90
CA ALA A 193 -4.08 33.67 -23.85
C ALA A 193 -4.64 33.14 -22.52
N ASN A 194 -4.80 34.01 -21.52
CA ASN A 194 -5.13 33.68 -20.13
C ASN A 194 -4.31 32.49 -19.59
N CYS A 195 -3.03 32.41 -19.92
CA CYS A 195 -2.11 31.40 -19.41
C CYS A 195 -0.66 31.88 -19.44
N MET A 196 0.17 31.28 -18.60
CA MET A 196 1.62 31.47 -18.60
C MET A 196 2.33 30.14 -18.36
N ASN A 197 3.64 30.07 -18.57
CA ASN A 197 4.41 28.88 -18.24
C ASN A 197 4.51 28.75 -16.71
N LEU A 198 4.69 27.52 -16.20
CA LEU A 198 4.76 27.28 -14.76
C LEU A 198 5.94 28.01 -14.11
N GLU A 199 7.09 28.08 -14.79
CA GLU A 199 8.24 28.87 -14.34
C GLU A 199 7.92 30.36 -14.19
N GLU A 200 7.09 30.92 -15.08
CA GLU A 200 6.66 32.32 -15.01
C GLU A 200 5.69 32.55 -13.84
N PHE A 201 4.77 31.61 -13.61
CA PHE A 201 3.86 31.65 -12.48
C PHE A 201 4.62 31.63 -11.14
N LEU A 202 5.60 30.74 -10.99
CA LEU A 202 6.39 30.63 -9.76
C LEU A 202 7.15 31.92 -9.43
N LYS A 203 7.52 32.74 -10.42
CA LYS A 203 8.17 34.04 -10.21
C LYS A 203 7.24 35.07 -9.58
N ILE A 204 5.96 35.05 -9.94
CA ILE A 204 4.97 36.04 -9.48
C ILE A 204 4.06 35.52 -8.38
N GLU A 205 4.09 34.22 -8.08
CA GLU A 205 3.18 33.51 -7.18
C GLU A 205 2.94 34.27 -5.87
N LYS A 206 4.02 34.65 -5.17
CA LYS A 206 3.92 35.38 -3.90
C LYS A 206 3.19 36.72 -4.03
N SER A 207 3.33 37.39 -5.17
CA SER A 207 2.71 38.70 -5.42
C SER A 207 1.22 38.60 -5.76
N ILE A 208 0.77 37.43 -6.24
CA ILE A 208 -0.62 37.23 -6.69
C ILE A 208 -1.44 36.32 -5.77
N ALA A 209 -0.84 35.80 -4.70
CA ALA A 209 -1.42 34.79 -3.82
C ALA A 209 -2.75 35.22 -3.14
N ASN A 210 -2.99 36.52 -2.99
CA ASN A 210 -4.23 37.07 -2.46
C ASN A 210 -5.42 36.99 -3.44
N LYS A 211 -5.16 36.82 -4.74
CA LYS A 211 -6.17 36.80 -5.80
C LYS A 211 -6.26 35.45 -6.50
N ILE A 212 -5.12 34.79 -6.73
CA ILE A 212 -5.04 33.51 -7.43
C ILE A 212 -4.20 32.56 -6.60
N GLU A 213 -4.82 31.50 -6.12
CA GLU A 213 -4.17 30.45 -5.34
C GLU A 213 -3.94 29.20 -6.20
N ARG A 214 -3.02 28.32 -5.79
CA ARG A 214 -2.75 27.06 -6.53
C ARG A 214 -3.99 26.18 -6.70
N LYS A 215 -4.94 26.19 -5.75
CA LYS A 215 -6.20 25.43 -5.85
C LYS A 215 -7.09 25.89 -7.02
N ASP A 216 -6.92 27.12 -7.48
CA ASP A 216 -7.67 27.69 -8.59
C ASP A 216 -7.09 27.31 -9.96
N LEU A 217 -5.90 26.69 -9.98
CA LEU A 217 -5.12 26.49 -11.19
C LEU A 217 -5.33 25.12 -11.81
N VAL A 218 -5.25 25.10 -13.14
CA VAL A 218 -5.09 23.88 -13.92
C VAL A 218 -3.80 23.91 -14.74
N LEU A 219 -3.20 22.75 -14.90
CA LEU A 219 -1.92 22.52 -15.56
C LEU A 219 -2.12 21.79 -16.88
N PHE A 220 -1.33 22.13 -17.90
CA PHE A 220 -1.37 21.48 -19.22
C PHE A 220 -0.05 21.65 -19.99
N THR A 221 0.15 20.92 -21.09
CA THR A 221 1.45 20.88 -21.81
C THR A 221 1.39 21.25 -23.30
N SER A 222 0.20 21.41 -23.89
CA SER A 222 0.05 21.73 -25.32
C SER A 222 -0.72 23.03 -25.59
N LYS A 223 -0.53 23.63 -26.77
CA LYS A 223 -1.34 24.74 -27.27
C LYS A 223 -2.66 24.20 -27.84
N GLY A 224 -3.78 24.93 -27.70
CA GLY A 224 -5.09 24.58 -28.27
C GLY A 224 -6.03 23.85 -27.29
N SER A 225 -6.94 23.00 -27.80
CA SER A 225 -7.82 22.16 -26.97
C SER A 225 -7.03 21.04 -26.30
N THR A 226 -6.39 21.38 -25.19
CA THR A 226 -5.55 20.49 -24.39
C THR A 226 -6.33 19.89 -23.23
N THR A 227 -5.95 18.68 -22.80
CA THR A 227 -6.40 18.11 -21.54
C THR A 227 -5.64 18.78 -20.41
N SER A 228 -6.38 19.46 -19.52
CA SER A 228 -5.84 20.03 -18.30
C SER A 228 -5.99 19.08 -17.11
N CYS A 229 -5.16 19.28 -16.09
CA CYS A 229 -5.22 18.58 -14.81
C CYS A 229 -5.21 19.62 -13.68
N PRO A 230 -6.08 19.53 -12.66
CA PRO A 230 -6.02 20.42 -11.50
C PRO A 230 -4.63 20.44 -10.86
N ALA A 231 -4.17 21.62 -10.43
CA ALA A 231 -2.86 21.74 -9.78
C ALA A 231 -2.85 21.12 -8.38
N ILE A 232 -4.01 21.11 -7.70
CA ILE A 232 -4.23 20.42 -6.44
C ILE A 232 -5.28 19.34 -6.65
N ILE A 233 -4.96 18.12 -6.24
CA ILE A 233 -5.87 16.98 -6.26
C ILE A 233 -6.19 16.58 -4.83
N ASN A 234 -7.47 16.56 -4.47
CA ASN A 234 -7.92 16.10 -3.16
C ASN A 234 -8.22 14.60 -3.22
N PHE A 235 -7.86 13.88 -2.16
CA PHE A 235 -8.28 12.50 -1.97
C PHE A 235 -9.69 12.47 -1.38
N ASP A 236 -10.67 12.77 -2.22
CA ASP A 236 -12.08 12.55 -1.92
C ASP A 236 -12.54 11.16 -2.38
N ALA A 237 -13.82 10.86 -2.15
CA ALA A 237 -14.41 9.57 -2.50
C ALA A 237 -14.27 9.26 -3.99
N ASP A 238 -14.48 10.26 -4.85
CA ASP A 238 -14.47 10.12 -6.30
C ASP A 238 -13.05 9.89 -6.82
N PHE A 239 -12.07 10.66 -6.36
CA PHE A 239 -10.68 10.46 -6.77
C PHE A 239 -10.12 9.12 -6.25
N CYS A 240 -10.44 8.72 -5.01
CA CYS A 240 -10.04 7.41 -4.49
C CYS A 240 -10.65 6.27 -5.33
N ARG A 241 -11.94 6.38 -5.68
CA ARG A 241 -12.63 5.40 -6.53
C ARG A 241 -12.06 5.37 -7.94
N PHE A 242 -11.70 6.53 -8.52
CA PHE A 242 -11.00 6.62 -9.79
C PHE A 242 -9.63 5.93 -9.78
N LEU A 243 -8.82 6.13 -8.73
CA LEU A 243 -7.55 5.40 -8.58
C LEU A 243 -7.79 3.89 -8.53
N GLY A 244 -8.86 3.45 -7.86
CA GLY A 244 -9.24 2.04 -7.85
C GLY A 244 -9.56 1.50 -9.25
N TYR A 245 -10.38 2.21 -10.03
CA TYR A 245 -10.65 1.83 -11.42
C TYR A 245 -9.39 1.84 -12.29
N TYR A 246 -8.49 2.80 -12.12
CA TYR A 246 -7.23 2.84 -12.86
C TYR A 246 -6.35 1.63 -12.52
N VAL A 247 -6.23 1.26 -11.25
CA VAL A 247 -5.37 0.14 -10.83
C VAL A 247 -5.87 -1.20 -11.38
N SER A 248 -7.19 -1.36 -11.61
CA SER A 248 -7.75 -2.56 -12.23
C SER A 248 -7.77 -2.51 -13.76
N GLU A 249 -8.34 -1.45 -14.33
CA GLU A 249 -8.68 -1.39 -15.78
C GLU A 249 -7.73 -0.48 -16.59
N GLY A 250 -6.78 0.15 -15.91
CA GLY A 250 -5.98 1.23 -16.44
C GLY A 250 -4.63 0.80 -17.01
N ASN A 251 -4.15 1.55 -18.00
CA ASN A 251 -2.75 1.55 -18.39
C ASN A 251 -2.30 2.93 -18.87
N ILE A 252 -0.98 3.12 -18.94
CA ILE A 252 -0.36 4.30 -19.53
C ILE A 252 0.42 3.88 -20.77
N HIS A 253 -0.05 4.37 -21.92
CA HIS A 253 0.60 4.18 -23.20
C HIS A 253 1.52 5.37 -23.53
N TYR A 254 2.79 5.07 -23.84
CA TYR A 254 3.80 6.04 -24.26
C TYR A 254 4.09 5.84 -25.76
N GLU A 255 3.88 6.89 -26.55
CA GLU A 255 4.09 6.88 -27.99
C GLU A 255 5.12 7.96 -28.36
N ASN A 256 6.25 7.57 -28.96
CA ASN A 256 7.24 8.53 -29.44
C ASN A 256 6.75 9.14 -30.77
N CYS A 257 6.67 10.46 -30.82
CA CYS A 257 6.29 11.20 -32.01
C CYS A 257 7.39 12.19 -32.39
N LEU A 258 7.34 12.72 -33.61
CA LEU A 258 8.27 13.76 -34.11
C LEU A 258 8.38 14.99 -33.20
N ARG A 259 7.33 15.28 -32.41
CA ARG A 259 7.26 16.43 -31.48
C ARG A 259 7.45 16.03 -30.00
N GLY A 260 8.01 14.85 -29.75
CA GLY A 260 8.25 14.28 -28.42
C GLY A 260 7.30 13.14 -28.07
N THR A 261 7.33 12.70 -26.81
CA THR A 261 6.52 11.56 -26.34
C THR A 261 5.09 12.00 -26.00
N ARG A 262 4.11 11.37 -26.65
CA ARG A 262 2.70 11.45 -26.33
C ARG A 262 2.37 10.41 -25.26
N THR A 263 1.75 10.85 -24.17
CA THR A 263 1.31 9.97 -23.08
C THR A 263 -0.20 9.93 -23.03
N ARG A 264 -0.77 8.71 -23.06
CA ARG A 264 -2.22 8.50 -22.97
C ARG A 264 -2.50 7.53 -21.83
N ILE A 265 -3.38 7.92 -20.92
CA ILE A 265 -3.98 7.01 -19.95
C ILE A 265 -5.19 6.38 -20.62
N GLN A 266 -5.30 5.07 -20.52
CA GLN A 266 -6.42 4.29 -21.05
C GLN A 266 -7.09 3.55 -19.90
N ILE A 267 -8.42 3.61 -19.82
CA ILE A 267 -9.22 2.82 -18.87
C ILE A 267 -10.25 2.06 -19.69
N HIS A 268 -10.21 0.74 -19.61
CA HIS A 268 -11.01 -0.16 -20.43
C HIS A 268 -12.25 -0.63 -19.67
N PHE A 269 -13.35 -0.82 -20.38
CA PHE A 269 -14.58 -1.38 -19.83
C PHE A 269 -15.26 -2.24 -20.90
N ASN A 270 -16.00 -3.24 -20.46
CA ASN A 270 -16.98 -3.88 -21.32
C ASN A 270 -18.12 -2.89 -21.64
N ILE A 271 -18.67 -2.97 -22.85
CA ILE A 271 -19.82 -2.16 -23.27
C ILE A 271 -21.04 -2.35 -22.36
N ARG A 272 -21.16 -3.50 -21.69
CA ARG A 272 -22.28 -3.79 -20.76
C ARG A 272 -22.12 -3.14 -19.39
N GLU A 273 -20.93 -2.68 -19.02
CA GLU A 273 -20.61 -2.14 -17.67
C GLU A 273 -20.97 -0.66 -17.53
N ASN A 274 -22.22 -0.30 -17.84
CA ASN A 274 -22.67 1.09 -17.96
C ASN A 274 -22.56 1.89 -16.66
N GLU A 275 -22.81 1.26 -15.52
CA GLU A 275 -22.75 1.93 -14.22
C GLU A 275 -21.31 2.41 -13.92
N TYR A 276 -20.32 1.54 -14.09
CA TYR A 276 -18.91 1.87 -13.82
C TYR A 276 -18.35 2.86 -14.83
N PHE A 277 -18.72 2.70 -16.11
CA PHE A 277 -18.33 3.63 -17.16
C PHE A 277 -18.87 5.05 -16.88
N ASN A 278 -20.15 5.17 -16.52
CA ASN A 278 -20.75 6.46 -16.20
C ASN A 278 -20.17 7.08 -14.93
N ASP A 279 -19.81 6.26 -13.94
CA ASP A 279 -19.11 6.70 -12.73
C ASP A 279 -17.75 7.33 -13.07
N VAL A 280 -16.89 6.63 -13.84
CA VAL A 280 -15.61 7.19 -14.30
C VAL A 280 -15.81 8.45 -15.15
N LYS A 281 -16.80 8.46 -16.05
CA LYS A 281 -17.15 9.65 -16.84
C LYS A 281 -17.44 10.85 -15.94
N ASN A 282 -18.30 10.68 -14.95
CA ASN A 282 -18.69 11.74 -14.03
C ASN A 282 -17.50 12.24 -13.19
N ILE A 283 -16.63 11.33 -12.73
CA ILE A 283 -15.43 11.70 -11.97
C ILE A 283 -14.48 12.54 -12.85
N LEU A 284 -14.21 12.12 -14.08
CA LEU A 284 -13.35 12.86 -15.00
C LEU A 284 -13.95 14.23 -15.39
N ASP A 285 -15.27 14.28 -15.64
CA ASP A 285 -16.00 15.52 -15.90
C ASP A 285 -15.91 16.47 -14.69
N GLY A 286 -16.09 15.95 -13.46
CA GLY A 286 -15.98 16.72 -12.21
C GLY A 286 -14.57 17.26 -11.93
N LEU A 287 -13.53 16.51 -12.29
CA LEU A 287 -12.14 16.96 -12.24
C LEU A 287 -11.78 17.90 -13.42
N ASN A 288 -12.72 18.16 -14.34
CA ASN A 288 -12.50 18.92 -15.57
C ASN A 288 -11.34 18.37 -16.42
N ILE A 289 -11.24 17.04 -16.47
CA ILE A 289 -10.24 16.31 -17.25
C ILE A 289 -10.89 15.85 -18.55
N LYS A 290 -10.45 16.43 -19.67
CA LYS A 290 -10.93 16.04 -21.00
C LYS A 290 -10.45 14.64 -21.38
N PHE A 291 -11.38 13.84 -21.91
CA PHE A 291 -11.14 12.51 -22.44
C PHE A 291 -11.80 12.32 -23.82
N ARG A 292 -11.35 11.30 -24.55
CA ARG A 292 -12.05 10.75 -25.72
C ARG A 292 -12.54 9.36 -25.39
N ILE A 293 -13.72 8.99 -25.87
CA ILE A 293 -14.20 7.61 -25.81
C ILE A 293 -13.85 6.92 -27.14
N SER A 294 -13.25 5.74 -27.04
CA SER A 294 -12.99 4.85 -28.17
C SER A 294 -13.80 3.58 -27.99
N GLU A 295 -14.72 3.31 -28.90
CA GLU A 295 -15.54 2.09 -28.88
C GLU A 295 -15.03 1.10 -29.92
N GLN A 296 -14.94 -0.16 -29.51
CA GLN A 296 -14.61 -1.29 -30.37
C GLN A 296 -15.69 -2.37 -30.18
N PRO A 297 -16.86 -2.23 -30.84
CA PRO A 297 -18.00 -3.13 -30.63
C PRO A 297 -17.68 -4.60 -30.91
N LYS A 298 -16.81 -4.87 -31.89
CA LYS A 298 -16.33 -6.24 -32.23
C LYS A 298 -15.70 -6.95 -31.02
N ASN A 299 -15.03 -6.19 -30.15
CA ASN A 299 -14.37 -6.69 -28.95
C ASN A 299 -15.20 -6.44 -27.68
N SER A 300 -16.46 -6.00 -27.81
CA SER A 300 -17.32 -5.56 -26.71
C SER A 300 -16.64 -4.55 -25.76
N THR A 301 -15.69 -3.78 -26.25
CA THR A 301 -14.81 -2.93 -25.43
C THR A 301 -15.09 -1.46 -25.72
N ARG A 302 -15.09 -0.65 -24.67
CA ARG A 302 -15.04 0.81 -24.76
C ARG A 302 -13.94 1.33 -23.83
N THR A 303 -13.32 2.43 -24.22
CA THR A 303 -12.11 2.88 -23.55
C THR A 303 -12.10 4.40 -23.42
N PHE A 304 -11.88 4.88 -22.19
CA PHE A 304 -11.52 6.26 -21.96
C PHE A 304 -10.06 6.48 -22.37
N VAL A 305 -9.80 7.49 -23.20
CA VAL A 305 -8.46 7.86 -23.63
C VAL A 305 -8.18 9.29 -23.18
N VAL A 306 -7.36 9.44 -22.14
CA VAL A 306 -6.96 10.72 -21.56
C VAL A 306 -5.55 11.08 -22.03
N SER A 307 -5.43 12.07 -22.92
CA SER A 307 -4.12 12.53 -23.41
C SER A 307 -3.52 13.58 -22.48
N SER A 308 -2.95 13.16 -21.33
CA SER A 308 -2.38 14.06 -20.33
C SER A 308 -1.07 13.54 -19.75
N ARG A 309 0.05 14.23 -20.06
CA ARG A 309 1.37 13.94 -19.47
C ARG A 309 1.41 14.21 -17.97
N ILE A 310 0.62 15.18 -17.50
CA ILE A 310 0.62 15.61 -16.09
C ILE A 310 -0.17 14.61 -15.25
N LEU A 311 -1.33 14.15 -15.75
CA LEU A 311 -2.09 13.12 -15.05
C LEU A 311 -1.33 11.79 -15.04
N ALA A 312 -0.64 11.45 -16.13
CA ALA A 312 0.19 10.24 -16.16
C ALA A 312 1.37 10.35 -15.18
N PHE A 313 2.00 11.52 -15.07
CA PHE A 313 3.02 11.79 -14.05
C PHE A 313 2.47 11.64 -12.63
N LEU A 314 1.27 12.18 -12.34
CA LEU A 314 0.61 11.99 -11.04
C LEU A 314 0.42 10.51 -10.73
N ILE A 315 -0.19 9.76 -11.65
CA ILE A 315 -0.55 8.34 -11.43
C ILE A 315 0.68 7.44 -11.35
N ASP A 316 1.62 7.55 -12.28
CA ASP A 316 2.79 6.66 -12.36
C ASP A 316 3.93 7.09 -11.44
N LYS A 317 4.25 8.39 -11.39
CA LYS A 317 5.47 8.87 -10.70
C LYS A 317 5.24 9.37 -9.28
N LEU A 318 4.07 9.96 -9.00
CA LEU A 318 3.79 10.47 -7.65
C LEU A 318 3.08 9.42 -6.80
N LEU A 319 2.01 8.83 -7.32
CA LEU A 319 1.19 7.85 -6.61
C LEU A 319 1.71 6.42 -6.74
N ASN A 320 2.62 6.18 -7.68
CA ASN A 320 3.18 4.86 -7.95
C ASN A 320 2.11 3.78 -8.16
N CYS A 321 1.00 4.11 -8.85
CA CYS A 321 -0.07 3.15 -9.16
C CYS A 321 0.35 2.07 -10.16
N GLY A 322 1.54 2.19 -10.77
CA GLY A 322 1.96 1.40 -11.92
C GLY A 322 1.44 1.94 -13.25
N LYS A 323 1.98 1.41 -14.35
CA LYS A 323 1.62 1.79 -15.73
C LYS A 323 0.81 0.70 -16.47
N ASP A 324 0.78 -0.51 -15.92
CA ASP A 324 0.16 -1.72 -16.48
C ASP A 324 -0.12 -2.74 -15.36
N SER A 325 -0.73 -3.88 -15.71
CA SER A 325 -1.11 -4.92 -14.73
C SER A 325 0.06 -5.58 -13.99
N TYR A 326 1.27 -5.56 -14.56
CA TYR A 326 2.47 -6.13 -13.93
C TYR A 326 3.03 -5.20 -12.85
N SER A 327 2.95 -3.89 -13.09
CA SER A 327 3.45 -2.84 -12.20
C SER A 327 2.37 -2.24 -11.30
N ALA A 328 1.11 -2.63 -11.47
CA ALA A 328 -0.02 -2.13 -10.70
C ALA A 328 0.23 -2.24 -9.19
N ASP A 329 -0.05 -1.18 -8.44
CA ASP A 329 0.19 -1.15 -7.00
C ASP A 329 -0.82 -0.22 -6.31
N VAL A 330 -1.00 -0.40 -4.99
CA VAL A 330 -1.80 0.51 -4.17
C VAL A 330 -0.95 1.73 -3.81
N PRO A 331 -1.44 2.96 -4.06
CA PRO A 331 -0.78 4.19 -3.62
C PRO A 331 -0.70 4.24 -2.10
N ASP A 332 0.47 4.60 -1.59
CA ASP A 332 0.71 4.66 -0.14
C ASP A 332 -0.24 5.67 0.54
N GLU A 333 -0.62 6.75 -0.15
CA GLU A 333 -1.58 7.75 0.32
C GLU A 333 -2.87 7.12 0.83
N ILE A 334 -3.35 6.04 0.20
CA ILE A 334 -4.59 5.35 0.58
C ILE A 334 -4.51 4.80 2.01
N PHE A 335 -3.36 4.28 2.46
CA PHE A 335 -3.22 3.78 3.84
C PHE A 335 -3.38 4.87 4.90
N SER A 336 -3.13 6.11 4.54
CA SER A 336 -3.19 7.27 5.43
C SER A 336 -4.61 7.84 5.58
N LEU A 337 -5.54 7.43 4.72
CA LEU A 337 -6.89 7.96 4.68
C LEU A 337 -7.79 7.29 5.73
N ASN A 338 -8.95 7.91 5.98
CA ASN A 338 -9.99 7.32 6.80
C ASN A 338 -10.65 6.09 6.10
N ASP A 339 -11.41 5.32 6.87
CA ASP A 339 -12.06 4.08 6.45
C ASP A 339 -12.93 4.25 5.20
N ASN A 340 -13.70 5.34 5.13
CA ASN A 340 -14.61 5.60 4.01
C ASN A 340 -13.83 5.78 2.70
N LEU A 341 -12.76 6.57 2.71
CA LEU A 341 -11.94 6.80 1.52
C LEU A 341 -11.16 5.56 1.09
N ARG A 342 -10.65 4.77 2.05
CA ARG A 342 -10.04 3.45 1.78
C ARG A 342 -11.05 2.49 1.14
N LYS A 343 -12.30 2.50 1.63
CA LYS A 343 -13.39 1.71 1.08
C LYS A 343 -13.71 2.13 -0.36
N GLU A 344 -13.71 3.44 -0.68
CA GLU A 344 -13.96 3.91 -2.04
C GLU A 344 -12.85 3.51 -3.02
N PHE A 345 -11.57 3.51 -2.60
CA PHE A 345 -10.49 2.93 -3.41
C PHE A 345 -10.72 1.44 -3.68
N LEU A 346 -10.96 0.65 -2.63
CA LEU A 346 -11.20 -0.80 -2.77
C LEU A 346 -12.43 -1.10 -3.63
N LYS A 347 -13.47 -0.27 -3.54
CA LYS A 347 -14.67 -0.34 -4.37
C LYS A 347 -14.35 -0.10 -5.85
N GLY A 348 -13.54 0.89 -6.18
CA GLY A 348 -13.07 1.12 -7.55
C GLY A 348 -12.35 -0.11 -8.12
N VAL A 349 -11.39 -0.67 -7.36
CA VAL A 349 -10.64 -1.87 -7.77
C VAL A 349 -11.58 -3.07 -7.98
N PHE A 350 -12.53 -3.30 -7.06
CA PHE A 350 -13.48 -4.41 -7.17
C PHE A 350 -14.48 -4.24 -8.31
N ARG A 351 -14.85 -3.01 -8.66
CA ARG A 351 -15.79 -2.76 -9.75
C ARG A 351 -15.18 -3.08 -11.11
N GLY A 352 -13.88 -2.84 -11.30
CA GLY A 352 -13.13 -3.35 -12.46
C GLY A 352 -12.96 -4.87 -12.42
N ASP A 353 -11.95 -5.35 -11.70
CA ASP A 353 -11.49 -6.76 -11.80
C ASP A 353 -12.10 -7.72 -10.75
N GLY A 354 -13.00 -7.24 -9.90
CA GLY A 354 -13.64 -8.10 -8.90
C GLY A 354 -14.60 -9.10 -9.52
N HIS A 355 -14.63 -10.33 -9.00
CA HIS A 355 -15.59 -11.35 -9.39
C HIS A 355 -16.45 -11.75 -8.19
N ILE A 356 -17.76 -11.92 -8.40
CA ILE A 356 -18.66 -12.50 -7.40
C ILE A 356 -19.08 -13.88 -7.87
N ALA A 357 -18.68 -14.89 -7.11
CA ALA A 357 -19.09 -16.27 -7.31
C ALA A 357 -20.29 -16.61 -6.40
N PHE A 358 -21.24 -17.34 -6.98
CA PHE A 358 -22.41 -17.91 -6.31
C PHE A 358 -22.29 -19.45 -6.37
N PRO A 359 -21.60 -20.10 -5.41
CA PRO A 359 -21.35 -21.54 -5.47
C PRO A 359 -22.64 -22.36 -5.49
N LYS A 360 -22.73 -23.30 -6.43
CA LYS A 360 -23.88 -24.20 -6.58
C LYS A 360 -24.16 -24.97 -5.29
N ASN A 361 -25.42 -25.26 -5.01
CA ASN A 361 -25.89 -26.03 -3.85
C ASN A 361 -25.61 -25.38 -2.48
N THR A 362 -25.26 -24.10 -2.44
CA THR A 362 -25.14 -23.33 -1.20
C THR A 362 -25.73 -21.93 -1.39
N ASN A 363 -26.15 -21.27 -0.32
CA ASN A 363 -26.53 -19.86 -0.36
C ASN A 363 -25.34 -18.92 -0.10
N SER A 364 -24.11 -19.36 -0.38
CA SER A 364 -22.91 -18.58 -0.11
C SER A 364 -22.68 -17.54 -1.19
N VAL A 365 -22.12 -16.39 -0.81
CA VAL A 365 -21.63 -15.37 -1.75
C VAL A 365 -20.14 -15.20 -1.52
N VAL A 366 -19.36 -15.26 -2.60
CA VAL A 366 -17.90 -15.23 -2.53
C VAL A 366 -17.38 -14.12 -3.43
N TYR A 367 -16.65 -13.18 -2.83
CA TYR A 367 -15.96 -12.11 -3.53
C TYR A 367 -14.52 -12.54 -3.76
N ASP A 368 -14.14 -12.61 -5.03
CA ASP A 368 -12.81 -12.98 -5.50
C ASP A 368 -12.19 -11.81 -6.26
N PHE A 369 -10.88 -11.64 -6.11
CA PHE A 369 -10.08 -10.73 -6.93
C PHE A 369 -8.79 -11.43 -7.29
N GLY A 370 -8.31 -11.22 -8.52
CA GLY A 370 -7.08 -11.80 -9.03
C GLY A 370 -6.22 -10.77 -9.76
N SER A 371 -4.92 -10.77 -9.53
CA SER A 371 -3.95 -9.97 -10.28
C SER A 371 -2.61 -10.71 -10.37
N ILE A 372 -1.83 -10.43 -11.40
CA ILE A 372 -0.43 -10.88 -11.49
C ILE A 372 0.51 -10.03 -10.62
N SER A 373 0.09 -8.82 -10.24
CA SER A 373 0.85 -7.99 -9.31
C SER A 373 0.69 -8.48 -7.87
N TYR A 374 1.74 -9.12 -7.35
CA TYR A 374 1.82 -9.51 -5.96
C TYR A 374 1.74 -8.32 -4.98
N PRO A 375 2.48 -7.20 -5.18
CA PRO A 375 2.37 -6.02 -4.31
C PRO A 375 0.95 -5.48 -4.19
N LEU A 376 0.21 -5.38 -5.31
CA LEU A 376 -1.18 -4.95 -5.31
C LEU A 376 -2.05 -5.84 -4.40
N VAL A 377 -2.00 -7.15 -4.61
CA VAL A 377 -2.80 -8.11 -3.83
C VAL A 377 -2.44 -8.07 -2.35
N GLN A 378 -1.16 -7.97 -2.01
CA GLN A 378 -0.72 -7.83 -0.61
C GLN A 378 -1.25 -6.57 0.05
N LYS A 379 -1.03 -5.41 -0.57
CA LYS A 379 -1.48 -4.13 -0.02
C LYS A 379 -3.01 -4.06 0.06
N MET A 380 -3.74 -4.63 -0.89
CA MET A 380 -5.20 -4.77 -0.79
C MET A 380 -5.63 -5.62 0.42
N ILE A 381 -4.96 -6.74 0.70
CA ILE A 381 -5.23 -7.56 1.90
C ILE A 381 -5.00 -6.72 3.18
N LEU A 382 -3.93 -5.93 3.24
CA LEU A 382 -3.64 -5.04 4.36
C LEU A 382 -4.71 -3.93 4.49
N LEU A 383 -5.20 -3.38 3.39
CA LEU A 383 -6.31 -2.43 3.39
C LEU A 383 -7.61 -3.08 3.89
N PHE A 384 -7.95 -4.30 3.48
CA PHE A 384 -9.10 -5.01 4.03
C PHE A 384 -8.96 -5.26 5.53
N HIS A 385 -7.78 -5.67 5.99
CA HIS A 385 -7.50 -5.80 7.42
C HIS A 385 -7.73 -4.49 8.17
N SER A 386 -7.37 -3.37 7.55
CA SER A 386 -7.60 -2.05 8.14
C SER A 386 -9.07 -1.72 8.38
N LEU A 387 -9.97 -2.33 7.58
CA LEU A 387 -11.43 -2.19 7.64
C LEU A 387 -12.12 -3.31 8.41
N GLY A 388 -11.39 -4.18 9.11
CA GLY A 388 -12.00 -5.27 9.88
C GLY A 388 -12.41 -6.49 9.06
N ILE A 389 -11.90 -6.61 7.84
CA ILE A 389 -12.13 -7.70 6.89
C ILE A 389 -10.84 -8.54 6.74
N VAL A 390 -10.96 -9.85 6.76
CA VAL A 390 -9.88 -10.85 6.66
C VAL A 390 -10.05 -11.67 5.39
N PRO A 391 -9.47 -11.23 4.26
CA PRO A 391 -9.40 -12.06 3.06
C PRO A 391 -8.48 -13.26 3.26
N SER A 392 -8.84 -14.38 2.65
CA SER A 392 -7.91 -15.48 2.41
C SER A 392 -7.08 -15.19 1.17
N TYR A 393 -5.86 -15.72 1.11
CA TYR A 393 -4.96 -15.58 -0.03
C TYR A 393 -4.86 -16.91 -0.80
N LYS A 394 -4.60 -16.85 -2.10
CA LYS A 394 -4.24 -18.01 -2.92
C LYS A 394 -3.33 -17.55 -4.05
N ARG A 395 -2.37 -18.39 -4.43
CA ARG A 395 -1.66 -18.24 -5.71
C ARG A 395 -2.02 -19.39 -6.63
N SER A 396 -2.11 -19.11 -7.92
CA SER A 396 -2.38 -20.10 -8.96
C SER A 396 -1.59 -19.75 -10.21
N ARG A 397 -1.23 -20.74 -11.00
CA ARG A 397 -0.55 -20.55 -12.28
C ARG A 397 -1.19 -21.48 -13.30
N SER A 398 -1.54 -20.95 -14.46
CA SER A 398 -1.99 -21.76 -15.58
C SER A 398 -0.77 -22.35 -16.29
N GLU A 399 -0.96 -23.47 -16.99
CA GLU A 399 0.12 -24.13 -17.74
C GLU A 399 0.78 -23.21 -18.78
N LYS A 400 0.02 -22.27 -19.33
CA LYS A 400 0.47 -21.33 -20.38
C LYS A 400 1.14 -20.05 -19.85
N SER A 401 1.13 -19.80 -18.54
CA SER A 401 1.66 -18.55 -17.97
C SER A 401 3.08 -18.73 -17.43
N SER A 402 3.93 -17.71 -17.60
CA SER A 402 5.25 -17.60 -16.96
C SER A 402 5.17 -17.29 -15.47
N ASP A 403 4.13 -16.56 -15.07
CA ASP A 403 4.01 -15.93 -13.76
C ASP A 403 2.86 -16.52 -12.94
N PHE A 404 2.94 -16.36 -11.61
CA PHE A 404 1.84 -16.72 -10.74
C PHE A 404 0.81 -15.58 -10.72
N ALA A 405 -0.46 -15.93 -10.86
CA ALA A 405 -1.56 -15.06 -10.50
C ALA A 405 -1.86 -15.18 -9.01
N HIS A 406 -2.09 -14.04 -8.38
CA HIS A 406 -2.31 -13.86 -6.97
C HIS A 406 -3.78 -13.48 -6.75
N PHE A 407 -4.42 -14.16 -5.80
CA PHE A 407 -5.84 -14.01 -5.53
C PHE A 407 -6.08 -13.78 -4.05
N PHE A 408 -7.11 -13.01 -3.75
CA PHE A 408 -7.72 -13.03 -2.44
C PHE A 408 -9.21 -13.27 -2.53
N ARG A 409 -9.76 -13.85 -1.45
CA ARG A 409 -11.16 -14.27 -1.36
C ARG A 409 -11.78 -13.85 -0.04
N ILE A 410 -12.99 -13.32 -0.11
CA ILE A 410 -13.84 -12.97 1.04
C ILE A 410 -15.17 -13.74 0.88
N SER A 411 -15.58 -14.49 1.89
CA SER A 411 -16.72 -15.42 1.74
C SER A 411 -17.69 -15.47 2.91
N THR A 412 -17.42 -14.75 4.01
CA THR A 412 -18.33 -14.79 5.18
C THR A 412 -19.42 -13.75 5.03
N LYS A 413 -20.67 -14.10 5.34
CA LYS A 413 -21.84 -13.21 5.30
C LYS A 413 -21.57 -11.81 5.88
N LYS A 414 -21.13 -11.73 7.14
CA LYS A 414 -20.83 -10.44 7.83
C LYS A 414 -19.79 -9.58 7.14
N GLN A 415 -18.82 -10.18 6.44
CA GLN A 415 -17.82 -9.42 5.69
C GLN A 415 -18.40 -8.94 4.37
N ILE A 416 -19.20 -9.76 3.68
CA ILE A 416 -19.85 -9.37 2.43
C ILE A 416 -20.86 -8.23 2.66
N GLU A 417 -21.60 -8.26 3.76
CA GLU A 417 -22.51 -7.17 4.14
C GLU A 417 -21.79 -5.81 4.29
N GLN A 418 -20.52 -5.80 4.71
CA GLN A 418 -19.70 -4.58 4.78
C GLN A 418 -19.28 -4.06 3.40
N LEU A 419 -19.33 -4.91 2.36
CA LEU A 419 -18.94 -4.61 0.98
C LEU A 419 -20.13 -4.24 0.08
N ARG A 420 -21.24 -3.80 0.67
CA ARG A 420 -22.35 -3.23 -0.09
C ARG A 420 -21.85 -2.15 -1.07
N ASP A 421 -22.38 -2.18 -2.28
CA ASP A 421 -22.10 -1.25 -3.39
C ASP A 421 -20.73 -1.46 -4.08
N PHE A 422 -20.03 -2.57 -3.78
CA PHE A 422 -18.79 -2.96 -4.45
C PHE A 422 -19.02 -3.52 -5.86
N LYS A 423 -20.27 -3.79 -6.23
CA LYS A 423 -20.69 -4.13 -7.59
C LYS A 423 -21.90 -3.32 -8.02
N ASP A 424 -22.20 -3.41 -9.30
CA ASP A 424 -23.32 -2.76 -9.97
C ASP A 424 -24.64 -3.17 -9.32
N SER A 425 -25.63 -2.29 -9.46
CA SER A 425 -26.94 -2.45 -8.88
C SER A 425 -27.62 -3.79 -9.21
N PHE A 426 -27.41 -4.36 -10.39
CA PHE A 426 -27.99 -5.65 -10.75
C PHE A 426 -27.31 -6.80 -10.00
N THR A 427 -25.98 -6.84 -9.98
CA THR A 427 -25.22 -7.83 -9.23
C THR A 427 -25.46 -7.69 -7.72
N GLN A 428 -25.52 -6.46 -7.20
CA GLN A 428 -25.78 -6.19 -5.78
C GLN A 428 -27.15 -6.72 -5.34
N LYS A 429 -28.20 -6.57 -6.17
CA LYS A 429 -29.52 -7.14 -5.87
C LYS A 429 -29.46 -8.66 -5.70
N LYS A 430 -28.74 -9.36 -6.59
CA LYS A 430 -28.54 -10.82 -6.47
C LYS A 430 -27.78 -11.19 -5.20
N VAL A 431 -26.76 -10.42 -4.84
CA VAL A 431 -26.03 -10.61 -3.58
C VAL A 431 -26.98 -10.46 -2.40
N ASP A 432 -27.76 -9.38 -2.34
CA ASP A 432 -28.68 -9.10 -1.24
C ASP A 432 -29.75 -10.20 -1.10
N GLU A 433 -30.32 -10.68 -2.22
CA GLU A 433 -31.26 -11.80 -2.26
C GLU A 433 -30.64 -13.09 -1.72
N GLN A 434 -29.42 -13.42 -2.15
CA GLN A 434 -28.72 -14.63 -1.70
C GLN A 434 -28.38 -14.56 -0.21
N LEU A 435 -27.95 -13.40 0.29
CA LEU A 435 -27.56 -13.20 1.69
C LEU A 435 -28.74 -13.34 2.67
N LYS A 436 -29.97 -13.03 2.25
CA LYS A 436 -31.19 -13.27 3.05
C LYS A 436 -31.33 -14.73 3.46
N ASN A 437 -31.03 -15.64 2.53
CA ASN A 437 -31.13 -17.09 2.73
C ASN A 437 -29.79 -17.73 3.16
N CYS A 438 -28.73 -16.94 3.31
CA CYS A 438 -27.42 -17.40 3.74
C CYS A 438 -27.36 -17.55 5.26
N LYS A 439 -26.98 -18.74 5.73
CA LYS A 439 -26.75 -19.01 7.16
C LYS A 439 -25.51 -18.25 7.63
N ASP A 440 -25.58 -17.65 8.83
CA ASP A 440 -24.43 -17.03 9.47
C ASP A 440 -23.53 -18.11 10.09
N ILE A 441 -22.58 -18.61 9.32
CA ILE A 441 -21.65 -19.68 9.73
C ILE A 441 -20.34 -19.05 10.21
N LYS A 442 -19.82 -19.56 11.34
CA LYS A 442 -18.51 -19.16 11.86
C LYS A 442 -17.41 -19.44 10.82
N PRO A 443 -16.53 -18.47 10.51
CA PRO A 443 -15.43 -18.70 9.57
C PRO A 443 -14.52 -19.85 10.00
N CYS A 444 -14.14 -20.71 9.05
CA CYS A 444 -13.28 -21.85 9.31
C CYS A 444 -11.78 -21.49 9.40
N GLY A 445 -11.37 -20.40 8.75
CA GLY A 445 -9.95 -20.04 8.60
C GLY A 445 -9.44 -18.98 9.57
N PHE A 446 -10.33 -18.21 10.19
CA PHE A 446 -9.97 -17.17 11.14
C PHE A 446 -11.07 -16.98 12.20
N GLU A 447 -10.73 -16.32 13.30
CA GLU A 447 -11.66 -15.87 14.34
C GLU A 447 -11.36 -14.42 14.69
N LYS A 448 -12.38 -13.57 14.88
CA LYS A 448 -12.16 -12.19 15.35
C LYS A 448 -11.74 -12.23 16.82
N GLY A 449 -10.64 -11.56 17.15
CA GLY A 449 -10.21 -11.36 18.52
C GLY A 449 -11.03 -10.27 19.21
N ASN A 450 -10.92 -10.19 20.54
CA ASN A 450 -11.41 -9.04 21.30
C ASN A 450 -10.38 -7.90 21.23
N GLY A 451 -10.53 -7.01 20.27
CA GLY A 451 -9.59 -5.91 19.98
C GLY A 451 -9.28 -5.81 18.48
N GLN A 452 -8.22 -5.10 18.12
CA GLN A 452 -7.81 -4.88 16.73
C GLN A 452 -6.93 -6.01 16.17
N PHE A 453 -7.37 -7.26 16.33
CA PHE A 453 -6.68 -8.43 15.79
C PHE A 453 -7.65 -9.58 15.45
N CYS A 454 -7.21 -10.49 14.61
CA CYS A 454 -7.85 -11.77 14.37
C CYS A 454 -6.87 -12.92 14.61
N ILE A 455 -7.43 -14.10 14.83
CA ILE A 455 -6.70 -15.32 15.13
C ILE A 455 -6.77 -16.20 13.89
N VAL A 456 -5.63 -16.71 13.44
CA VAL A 456 -5.50 -17.60 12.28
C VAL A 456 -4.75 -18.87 12.68
N ASN A 457 -5.27 -20.03 12.29
CA ASN A 457 -4.66 -21.31 12.62
C ASN A 457 -3.51 -21.61 11.65
N ILE A 458 -2.46 -22.27 12.14
CA ILE A 458 -1.38 -22.73 11.28
C ILE A 458 -1.87 -23.92 10.44
N LYS A 459 -1.50 -23.92 9.16
CA LYS A 459 -1.77 -25.00 8.20
C LYS A 459 -0.53 -25.85 7.96
N ALA A 460 0.63 -25.20 7.80
CA ALA A 460 1.90 -25.87 7.54
C ALA A 460 3.06 -25.08 8.12
N ILE A 461 4.10 -25.81 8.52
CA ILE A 461 5.39 -25.27 8.94
C ILE A 461 6.45 -26.03 8.14
N SER A 462 7.36 -25.31 7.51
CA SER A 462 8.51 -25.90 6.82
C SER A 462 9.79 -25.26 7.32
N LYS A 463 10.86 -26.07 7.40
CA LYS A 463 12.17 -25.64 7.85
C LYS A 463 13.17 -25.80 6.72
N LYS A 464 14.06 -24.82 6.56
CA LYS A 464 15.15 -24.89 5.57
C LYS A 464 16.37 -24.15 6.09
N THR A 465 17.54 -24.76 5.92
CA THR A 465 18.81 -24.10 6.22
C THR A 465 19.29 -23.35 4.99
N GLU A 466 19.55 -22.05 5.14
CA GLU A 466 20.07 -21.20 4.07
C GLU A 466 21.03 -20.14 4.65
N GLU A 467 21.72 -19.43 3.77
CA GLU A 467 22.58 -18.30 4.09
C GLU A 467 22.05 -17.05 3.38
N ARG A 468 21.52 -16.09 4.14
CA ARG A 468 20.95 -14.83 3.62
C ARG A 468 21.08 -13.71 4.64
N ASP A 469 20.96 -12.47 4.16
CA ASP A 469 20.78 -11.30 5.02
C ASP A 469 19.42 -11.32 5.71
N VAL A 470 19.43 -11.04 7.01
CA VAL A 470 18.24 -10.98 7.85
C VAL A 470 18.15 -9.64 8.58
N TYR A 471 16.92 -9.21 8.84
CA TYR A 471 16.58 -7.86 9.28
C TYR A 471 15.73 -7.90 10.55
N SER A 472 15.91 -6.95 11.45
CA SER A 472 15.05 -6.78 12.62
C SER A 472 14.85 -5.33 13.00
N LEU A 473 13.73 -5.07 13.68
CA LEU A 473 13.33 -3.78 14.20
C LEU A 473 13.16 -3.84 15.71
N GLU A 474 13.58 -2.78 16.38
CA GLU A 474 13.30 -2.50 17.78
C GLU A 474 12.28 -1.35 17.86
N VAL A 475 11.16 -1.60 18.53
CA VAL A 475 10.02 -0.70 18.60
C VAL A 475 9.82 -0.20 20.02
N ASP A 476 9.67 1.11 20.19
CA ASP A 476 9.49 1.73 21.49
C ASP A 476 8.26 1.21 22.24
N LYS A 477 8.49 0.72 23.47
CA LYS A 477 7.52 0.24 24.50
C LYS A 477 6.66 -0.97 24.14
N ILE A 478 6.32 -1.17 22.88
CA ILE A 478 5.32 -2.16 22.44
C ILE A 478 5.96 -3.51 22.11
N ASN A 479 7.23 -3.53 21.70
CA ASN A 479 7.99 -4.73 21.37
C ASN A 479 7.31 -5.66 20.33
N THR A 480 6.38 -5.14 19.52
CA THR A 480 5.76 -5.86 18.41
C THR A 480 5.65 -4.95 17.20
N PHE A 481 5.54 -5.55 16.03
CA PHE A 481 5.18 -4.87 14.80
C PHE A 481 4.43 -5.82 13.87
N ILE A 482 3.82 -5.26 12.84
CA ILE A 482 3.09 -6.01 11.83
C ILE A 482 3.98 -6.21 10.61
N ALA A 483 4.09 -7.46 10.19
CA ALA A 483 4.80 -7.89 9.00
C ALA A 483 3.88 -8.75 8.12
N ASP A 484 4.18 -8.85 6.82
CA ASP A 484 3.67 -9.83 5.84
C ASP A 484 2.23 -10.33 6.02
N TYR A 485 1.32 -9.99 5.10
CA TYR A 485 -0.11 -10.34 5.17
C TYR A 485 -0.83 -9.90 6.47
N GLY A 486 -0.18 -9.07 7.28
CA GLY A 486 -0.70 -8.52 8.52
C GLY A 486 -0.43 -9.35 9.78
N LEU A 487 0.52 -10.28 9.77
CA LEU A 487 0.90 -11.07 10.94
C LEU A 487 1.60 -10.20 12.00
N ILE A 488 1.23 -10.39 13.26
CA ILE A 488 1.84 -9.67 14.38
C ILE A 488 3.04 -10.48 14.87
N VAL A 489 4.21 -9.88 14.76
CA VAL A 489 5.49 -10.45 15.19
C VAL A 489 6.08 -9.62 16.33
N HIS A 490 6.94 -10.25 17.13
CA HIS A 490 7.62 -9.57 18.22
C HIS A 490 8.94 -8.94 17.72
N ASN A 491 9.40 -7.90 18.41
CA ASN A 491 10.67 -7.26 18.12
C ASN A 491 11.84 -8.23 18.31
N CYS A 492 12.99 -7.85 17.77
CA CYS A 492 14.22 -8.61 17.93
C CYS A 492 15.38 -7.71 18.24
N PHE A 493 16.13 -8.10 19.27
CA PHE A 493 17.45 -7.59 19.56
C PHE A 493 18.50 -8.52 18.95
N PRO A 494 19.27 -8.05 17.95
CA PRO A 494 20.36 -8.83 17.39
C PRO A 494 21.44 -9.04 18.46
N LYS A 495 21.93 -10.26 18.62
CA LYS A 495 23.23 -10.47 19.27
C LYS A 495 24.28 -9.86 18.35
N ASP A 496 25.14 -8.97 18.85
CA ASP A 496 26.32 -8.53 18.10
C ASP A 496 27.32 -9.70 18.07
N VAL A 497 27.03 -10.69 17.23
CA VAL A 497 27.82 -11.91 17.15
C VAL A 497 29.24 -11.57 16.67
N ALA A 498 29.40 -10.56 15.80
CA ALA A 498 30.71 -10.11 15.35
C ALA A 498 31.51 -9.44 16.47
N GLY A 499 30.88 -8.56 17.26
CA GLY A 499 31.49 -7.96 18.44
C GLY A 499 31.81 -9.00 19.53
N LEU A 500 30.94 -9.99 19.73
CA LEU A 500 31.19 -11.12 20.64
C LEU A 500 32.32 -12.02 20.15
N ILE A 501 32.38 -12.33 18.84
CA ILE A 501 33.48 -13.09 18.22
C ILE A 501 34.78 -12.30 18.34
N HIS A 502 34.78 -11.01 18.01
CA HIS A 502 35.95 -10.15 18.12
C HIS A 502 36.43 -10.09 19.58
N THR A 503 35.52 -9.88 20.53
CA THR A 503 35.84 -9.89 21.97
C THR A 503 36.40 -11.25 22.39
N ALA A 504 35.83 -12.36 21.92
CA ALA A 504 36.33 -13.71 22.20
C ALA A 504 37.75 -13.92 21.64
N LEU A 505 38.00 -13.52 20.39
CA LEU A 505 39.30 -13.60 19.74
C LEU A 505 40.35 -12.73 20.43
N VAL A 506 40.00 -11.50 20.81
CA VAL A 506 40.87 -10.59 21.61
C VAL A 506 41.24 -11.20 22.95
N ASN A 507 40.37 -12.05 23.52
CA ASN A 507 40.61 -12.77 24.78
C ASN A 507 41.14 -14.21 24.55
N ASN A 508 41.75 -14.51 23.39
CA ASN A 508 42.31 -15.82 23.02
C ASN A 508 41.34 -17.01 23.08
N TYR A 509 40.04 -16.75 22.99
CA TYR A 509 39.01 -17.76 22.89
C TYR A 509 38.65 -17.95 21.41
N GLN A 510 38.79 -19.18 20.89
CA GLN A 510 38.29 -19.53 19.55
C GLN A 510 36.88 -20.09 19.65
N PRO A 511 35.83 -19.31 19.35
CA PRO A 511 34.48 -19.83 19.33
C PRO A 511 34.33 -20.85 18.19
N ARG A 512 34.01 -22.10 18.53
CA ARG A 512 33.53 -23.09 17.54
C ARG A 512 32.16 -22.61 17.03
N ILE A 513 32.08 -22.34 15.73
CA ILE A 513 30.87 -21.93 15.01
C ILE A 513 29.84 -23.06 15.00
#